data_AF-A0A3M2ZWZ3-F1
#
_entry.id   AF-A0A3M2ZWZ3-F1
#
_cell.length_a   1.000
_cell.length_b   1.000
_cell.length_c   1.000
_cell.angle_alpha   90.00
_cell.angle_beta   90.00
_cell.angle_gamma   90.00
#
_symmetry.space_group_name_H-M   'P 1'
#
loop_
_entity.id
_entity.type
_entity.pdbx_description
1 polymer ?
#
loop_
_entity_poly.entity_id
_entity_poly.type
_entity_poly.pdbx_seq_one_letter_code
_entity_poly.pdbx_strand_id
1 'polypeptide(L)'
;MFMILFPGKPPYSQQGGGSPSENIRAKKFPYRDFDDQENSSGENTPQGSWETIWNHLKKDVRVAFHRTFRDDDRISIDDWVGLLSRYRFSVEKKYLGNEIFPTSYFFIRDPIRVACGKCNTTITASKKYAENQAKRGRKVW
;
A
#
# COMPACT_ATOMS: atom_id res chain seq x y z
N MET A 1 1.48 -7.41 -15.02
CA MET A 1 0.50 -6.86 -14.07
C MET A 1 1.13 -5.92 -13.05
N PHE A 2 2.04 -6.40 -12.19
CA PHE A 2 2.66 -5.58 -11.13
C PHE A 2 3.25 -4.25 -11.62
N MET A 3 4.13 -4.28 -12.63
CA MET A 3 4.80 -3.09 -13.17
C MET A 3 3.87 -2.07 -13.86
N ILE A 4 2.59 -2.42 -14.08
CA ILE A 4 1.57 -1.48 -14.56
C ILE A 4 1.01 -0.68 -13.37
N LEU A 5 0.71 -1.36 -12.26
CA LEU A 5 0.25 -0.73 -11.02
C LEU A 5 1.40 -0.05 -10.25
N PHE A 6 2.64 -0.45 -10.52
CA PHE A 6 3.87 0.13 -10.03
C PHE A 6 4.70 0.64 -11.22
N PRO A 7 4.49 1.88 -11.68
CA PRO A 7 5.03 2.40 -12.94
C PRO A 7 6.49 2.04 -13.22
N GLY A 8 6.71 0.94 -13.95
CA GLY A 8 8.03 0.43 -14.33
C GLY A 8 8.86 -0.22 -13.22
N LYS A 9 8.39 -0.31 -11.97
CA LYS A 9 9.15 -0.88 -10.85
C LYS A 9 9.02 -2.41 -10.81
N PRO A 10 10.13 -3.17 -10.88
CA PRO A 10 10.08 -4.63 -10.77
C PRO A 10 9.66 -5.11 -9.37
N PRO A 11 9.01 -6.28 -9.23
CA PRO A 11 8.46 -6.76 -7.96
C PRO A 11 9.52 -7.07 -6.89
N TYR A 12 10.67 -7.64 -7.26
CA TYR A 12 11.76 -8.00 -6.33
C TYR A 12 12.77 -6.88 -6.08
N SER A 13 12.40 -5.66 -6.43
CA SER A 13 13.32 -4.54 -6.40
C SER A 13 13.26 -3.95 -4.98
N GLN A 14 14.21 -4.34 -4.14
CA GLN A 14 14.29 -4.05 -2.70
C GLN A 14 15.49 -3.17 -2.34
N GLN A 15 15.41 -2.44 -1.22
CA GLN A 15 16.55 -1.67 -0.71
C GLN A 15 17.62 -2.61 -0.12
N GLY A 16 18.90 -2.33 -0.37
CA GLY A 16 20.02 -3.15 0.11
C GLY A 16 20.13 -4.54 -0.54
N GLY A 17 19.37 -4.80 -1.62
CA GLY A 17 19.44 -6.05 -2.39
C GLY A 17 20.68 -6.14 -3.29
N GLY A 18 20.89 -7.33 -3.86
CA GLY A 18 21.92 -7.57 -4.87
C GLY A 18 21.46 -7.13 -6.26
N SER A 19 22.08 -7.70 -7.28
CA SER A 19 21.64 -7.57 -8.67
C SER A 19 20.19 -8.06 -8.88
N PRO A 20 19.48 -7.60 -9.93
CA PRO A 20 18.11 -8.03 -10.21
C PRO A 20 17.93 -9.55 -10.27
N SER A 21 18.88 -10.27 -10.86
CA SER A 21 18.88 -11.72 -10.96
C SER A 21 18.99 -12.41 -9.59
N GLU A 22 19.84 -11.89 -8.70
CA GLU A 22 19.98 -12.40 -7.33
C GLU A 22 18.70 -12.18 -6.52
N ASN A 23 18.09 -11.01 -6.62
CA ASN A 23 16.85 -10.70 -5.90
C ASN A 23 15.68 -11.57 -6.39
N ILE A 24 15.59 -11.83 -7.71
CA ILE A 24 14.61 -12.76 -8.29
C ILE A 24 14.85 -14.18 -7.78
N ARG A 25 16.11 -14.65 -7.79
CA ARG A 25 16.45 -16.00 -7.32
C ARG A 25 16.14 -16.18 -5.84
N ALA A 26 16.39 -15.15 -5.03
CA ALA A 26 16.10 -15.17 -3.60
C ALA A 26 14.60 -15.04 -3.29
N LYS A 27 13.75 -14.70 -4.27
CA LYS A 27 12.30 -14.46 -4.13
C LYS A 27 11.96 -13.52 -2.96
N LYS A 28 12.87 -12.58 -2.63
CA LYS A 28 12.67 -11.61 -1.55
C LYS A 28 11.75 -10.49 -2.04
N PHE A 29 10.45 -10.71 -1.94
CA PHE A 29 9.45 -9.70 -2.23
C PHE A 29 9.36 -8.71 -1.05
N PRO A 30 9.61 -7.40 -1.27
CA PRO A 30 9.83 -6.48 -0.16
C PRO A 30 8.54 -5.87 0.41
N TYR A 31 7.43 -5.92 -0.33
CA TYR A 31 6.18 -5.28 0.11
C TYR A 31 5.41 -6.19 1.06
N ARG A 32 5.15 -5.67 2.26
CA ARG A 32 4.46 -6.37 3.34
C ARG A 32 2.96 -6.54 3.05
N ASP A 33 2.41 -7.70 3.41
CA ASP A 33 0.97 -7.82 3.69
C ASP A 33 0.70 -7.57 5.17
N PHE A 34 -0.39 -6.89 5.51
CA PHE A 34 -0.68 -6.51 6.89
C PHE A 34 -0.87 -7.72 7.81
N ASP A 35 -1.29 -8.85 7.25
CA ASP A 35 -1.55 -10.11 7.96
C ASP A 35 -0.29 -11.02 8.08
N ASP A 36 0.82 -10.64 7.47
CA ASP A 36 2.09 -11.38 7.51
C ASP A 36 2.91 -10.98 8.74
N GLN A 37 2.96 -11.89 9.73
CA GLN A 37 3.64 -11.67 11.01
C GLN A 37 5.16 -11.90 10.94
N GLU A 38 5.64 -12.67 9.96
CA GLU A 38 7.08 -12.99 9.83
C GLU A 38 7.86 -11.84 9.19
N ASN A 39 7.22 -11.04 8.35
CA ASN A 39 7.82 -9.86 7.74
C ASN A 39 7.24 -8.58 8.37
N SER A 40 7.45 -8.47 9.68
CA SER A 40 6.90 -7.42 10.53
C SER A 40 7.39 -6.01 10.15
N SER A 41 8.58 -5.91 9.55
CA SER A 41 9.31 -4.65 9.47
C SER A 41 9.16 -3.89 8.15
N GLY A 42 8.80 -4.55 7.04
CA GLY A 42 8.78 -3.88 5.72
C GLY A 42 10.12 -3.21 5.36
N GLU A 43 11.20 -3.57 6.05
CA GLU A 43 12.47 -2.83 6.16
C GLU A 43 13.18 -2.64 4.81
N ASN A 44 12.87 -3.50 3.84
CA ASN A 44 13.49 -3.47 2.52
C ASN A 44 12.55 -2.93 1.44
N THR A 45 11.36 -2.44 1.82
CA THR A 45 10.45 -1.75 0.90
C THR A 45 11.15 -0.49 0.39
N PRO A 46 11.23 -0.29 -0.93
CA PRO A 46 11.78 0.94 -1.48
C PRO A 46 11.04 2.14 -0.90
N GLN A 47 11.77 2.98 -0.15
CA GLN A 47 11.20 4.16 0.48
C GLN A 47 10.66 5.15 -0.57
N GLY A 48 9.67 5.94 -0.14
CA GLY A 48 9.04 6.97 -0.98
C GLY A 48 7.78 6.48 -1.70
N SER A 49 7.65 6.84 -2.98
CA SER A 49 6.40 6.67 -3.73
C SER A 49 5.94 5.21 -3.84
N TRP A 50 6.86 4.24 -3.81
CA TRP A 50 6.52 2.83 -4.01
C TRP A 50 5.76 2.22 -2.82
N GLU A 51 6.20 2.50 -1.60
CA GLU A 51 5.44 2.11 -0.40
C GLU A 51 4.05 2.77 -0.38
N THR A 52 3.97 4.02 -0.85
CA THR A 52 2.71 4.76 -0.87
C THR A 52 1.75 4.19 -1.93
N ILE A 53 2.25 3.85 -3.12
CA ILE A 53 1.48 3.13 -4.16
C ILE A 53 0.95 1.80 -3.60
N TRP A 54 1.80 1.02 -2.92
CA TRP A 54 1.40 -0.24 -2.31
C TRP A 54 0.22 -0.05 -1.34
N ASN A 55 0.29 0.95 -0.46
CA ASN A 55 -0.75 1.22 0.52
C ASN A 55 -2.08 1.73 -0.06
N HIS A 56 -2.06 2.24 -1.30
CA HIS A 56 -3.26 2.66 -2.02
C HIS A 56 -3.92 1.51 -2.81
N LEU A 57 -3.26 0.35 -2.92
CA LEU A 57 -3.89 -0.84 -3.49
C LEU A 57 -4.96 -1.41 -2.56
N LYS A 58 -5.99 -1.99 -3.17
CA LYS A 58 -7.01 -2.76 -2.44
C LYS A 58 -6.35 -3.96 -1.73
N LYS A 59 -6.84 -4.30 -0.53
CA LYS A 59 -6.29 -5.38 0.30
C LYS A 59 -6.11 -6.70 -0.46
N ASP A 60 -7.14 -7.13 -1.19
CA ASP A 60 -7.11 -8.40 -1.94
C ASP A 60 -6.12 -8.40 -3.11
N VAL A 61 -5.86 -7.25 -3.74
CA VAL A 61 -4.80 -7.12 -4.76
C VAL A 61 -3.42 -7.28 -4.13
N ARG A 62 -3.20 -6.72 -2.93
CA ARG A 62 -1.93 -6.89 -2.20
C ARG A 62 -1.68 -8.33 -1.81
N VAL A 63 -2.69 -9.01 -1.25
CA VAL A 63 -2.63 -10.44 -0.93
C VAL A 63 -2.27 -11.26 -2.17
N ALA A 64 -2.90 -11.00 -3.31
CA ALA A 64 -2.62 -11.71 -4.55
C ALA A 64 -1.19 -11.52 -5.04
N PHE A 65 -0.65 -10.30 -4.96
CA PHE A 65 0.75 -10.05 -5.29
C PHE A 65 1.72 -10.70 -4.33
N HIS A 66 1.43 -10.67 -3.03
CA HIS A 66 2.25 -11.29 -2.00
C HIS A 66 2.32 -12.80 -2.22
N ARG A 67 1.18 -13.50 -2.37
CA ARG A 67 1.13 -14.93 -2.73
C ARG A 67 1.93 -15.23 -4.01
N THR A 68 1.74 -14.42 -5.05
CA THR A 68 2.41 -14.64 -6.35
C THR A 68 3.93 -14.48 -6.27
N PHE A 69 4.42 -13.43 -5.62
CA PHE A 69 5.84 -13.09 -5.67
C PHE A 69 6.66 -13.63 -4.52
N ARG A 70 6.05 -13.84 -3.34
CA ARG A 70 6.73 -14.40 -2.17
C ARG A 70 6.53 -15.90 -2.06
N ASP A 71 5.29 -16.34 -2.08
CA ASP A 71 4.93 -17.74 -1.79
C ASP A 71 5.02 -18.62 -3.06
N ASP A 72 5.26 -18.00 -4.23
CA ASP A 72 5.23 -18.64 -5.55
C ASP A 72 3.89 -19.32 -5.86
N ASP A 73 2.83 -18.84 -5.21
CA ASP A 73 1.46 -19.32 -5.35
C ASP A 73 0.68 -18.38 -6.27
N ARG A 74 0.65 -18.75 -7.55
CA ARG A 74 0.05 -17.93 -8.61
C ARG A 74 -1.44 -18.20 -8.71
N ILE A 75 -2.24 -17.14 -8.60
CA ILE A 75 -3.67 -17.21 -8.86
C ILE A 75 -3.98 -17.25 -10.36
N SER A 76 -5.17 -17.73 -10.72
CA SER A 76 -5.61 -17.86 -12.10
C SER A 76 -5.83 -16.49 -12.78
N ILE A 77 -5.89 -16.50 -14.12
CA ILE A 77 -6.20 -15.29 -14.89
C ILE A 77 -7.60 -14.76 -14.55
N ASP A 78 -8.59 -15.65 -14.37
CA ASP A 78 -9.96 -15.27 -14.03
C ASP A 78 -10.04 -14.63 -12.64
N ASP A 79 -9.25 -15.13 -11.68
CA ASP A 79 -9.12 -14.51 -10.35
C ASP A 79 -8.51 -13.10 -10.45
N TRP A 80 -7.47 -12.93 -11.28
CA TRP A 80 -6.91 -11.60 -11.55
C TRP A 80 -7.93 -10.64 -12.14
N VAL A 81 -8.71 -11.09 -13.13
CA VAL A 81 -9.78 -10.28 -13.75
C VAL A 81 -10.80 -9.87 -12.69
N GLY A 82 -11.24 -10.80 -11.84
CA GLY A 82 -12.17 -10.52 -10.74
C GLY A 82 -11.62 -9.51 -9.73
N LEU A 83 -10.36 -9.68 -9.30
CA LEU A 83 -9.69 -8.77 -8.37
C LEU A 83 -9.57 -7.35 -8.92
N LEU A 84 -9.08 -7.22 -10.16
CA LEU A 84 -8.86 -5.92 -10.79
C LEU A 84 -10.19 -5.22 -11.11
N SER A 85 -11.24 -5.98 -11.45
CA SER A 85 -12.59 -5.42 -11.62
C SER A 85 -13.13 -4.84 -10.31
N ARG A 86 -12.96 -5.55 -9.18
CA ARG A 86 -13.33 -5.03 -7.86
C ARG A 86 -12.48 -3.83 -7.44
N TYR A 87 -11.20 -3.82 -7.79
CA TYR A 87 -10.31 -2.71 -7.52
C TYR A 87 -10.74 -1.46 -8.30
N ARG A 88 -10.96 -1.60 -9.61
CA ARG A 88 -11.52 -0.55 -10.47
C ARG A 88 -12.82 0.02 -9.92
N PHE A 89 -13.77 -0.84 -9.55
CA PHE A 89 -15.02 -0.41 -8.93
C PHE A 89 -14.79 0.43 -7.66
N SER A 90 -13.82 0.03 -6.82
CA SER A 90 -13.48 0.77 -5.60
C SER A 90 -12.91 2.16 -5.89
N VAL A 91 -12.13 2.30 -6.97
CA VAL A 91 -11.62 3.59 -7.44
C VAL A 91 -12.76 4.46 -8.00
N GLU A 92 -13.62 3.89 -8.86
CA GLU A 92 -14.77 4.58 -9.45
C GLU A 92 -15.78 5.09 -8.40
N LYS A 93 -15.99 4.32 -7.33
CA LYS A 93 -16.83 4.71 -6.19
C LYS A 93 -16.12 5.63 -5.18
N LYS A 94 -14.88 6.06 -5.46
CA LYS A 94 -14.06 6.90 -4.56
C LYS A 94 -13.85 6.27 -3.18
N TYR A 95 -13.84 4.94 -3.12
CA TYR A 95 -13.44 4.19 -1.93
C TYR A 95 -11.91 4.06 -1.82
N LEU A 96 -11.22 4.18 -2.95
CA LEU A 96 -9.77 4.27 -3.09
C LEU A 96 -9.42 5.45 -4.04
N GLY A 97 -8.18 5.89 -4.00
CA GLY A 97 -7.68 6.98 -4.84
C GLY A 97 -7.47 6.54 -6.29
N ASN A 98 -7.49 7.51 -7.22
CA ASN A 98 -7.17 7.31 -8.64
C ASN A 98 -5.81 7.95 -9.01
N GLU A 99 -4.96 8.18 -8.02
CA GLU A 99 -3.64 8.79 -8.20
C GLU A 99 -2.63 7.70 -8.58
N ILE A 100 -1.83 7.96 -9.61
CA ILE A 100 -0.75 7.04 -10.01
C ILE A 100 0.41 7.12 -8.99
N PHE A 101 0.71 8.33 -8.52
CA PHE A 101 1.73 8.59 -7.50
C PHE A 101 1.10 9.35 -6.33
N PRO A 102 0.40 8.63 -5.43
CA PRO A 102 -0.18 9.26 -4.24
C PRO A 102 0.89 9.83 -3.33
N THR A 103 0.55 10.93 -2.65
CA THR A 103 1.46 11.63 -1.72
C THR A 103 1.11 11.39 -0.25
N SER A 104 -0.13 11.01 0.04
CA SER A 104 -0.55 10.62 1.38
C SER A 104 -0.33 9.13 1.60
N TYR A 105 0.11 8.75 2.80
CA TYR A 105 0.42 7.35 3.12
C TYR A 105 -0.76 6.39 2.90
N PHE A 106 -2.00 6.85 3.14
CA PHE A 106 -3.23 6.16 2.77
C PHE A 106 -4.20 7.12 2.06
N PHE A 107 -5.13 6.56 1.28
CA PHE A 107 -6.24 7.32 0.72
C PHE A 107 -7.24 7.72 1.82
N ILE A 108 -7.52 9.01 1.92
CA ILE A 108 -8.46 9.57 2.91
C ILE A 108 -9.77 9.94 2.21
N ARG A 109 -10.86 9.26 2.59
CA ARG A 109 -12.19 9.45 1.97
C ARG A 109 -12.88 10.74 2.41
N ASP A 110 -12.63 11.16 3.65
CA ASP A 110 -13.27 12.27 4.33
C ASP A 110 -12.21 13.26 4.88
N PRO A 111 -11.42 13.92 4.00
CA PRO A 111 -10.27 14.71 4.42
C PRO A 111 -10.70 15.98 5.15
N ILE A 112 -10.08 16.25 6.30
CA ILE A 112 -10.16 17.50 7.04
C ILE A 112 -8.77 17.99 7.43
N ARG A 113 -8.61 19.30 7.63
CA ARG A 113 -7.37 19.91 8.14
C ARG A 113 -7.44 20.01 9.66
N VAL A 114 -6.44 19.46 10.34
CA VAL A 114 -6.33 19.49 11.81
C VAL A 114 -4.90 19.85 12.22
N ALA A 115 -4.73 20.41 13.41
CA ALA A 115 -3.42 20.64 13.99
C ALA A 115 -2.85 19.33 14.54
N CYS A 116 -1.63 18.97 14.12
CA CYS A 116 -0.94 17.79 14.60
C CYS A 116 -0.66 17.88 16.11
N GLY A 117 -1.01 16.85 16.87
CA GLY A 117 -0.78 16.78 18.31
C GLY A 117 0.68 16.74 18.72
N LYS A 118 1.59 16.37 17.81
CA LYS A 118 3.04 16.24 18.07
C LYS A 118 3.84 17.48 17.68
N CYS A 119 3.60 18.04 16.50
CA CYS A 119 4.38 19.16 15.95
C CYS A 119 3.57 20.42 15.66
N ASN A 120 2.25 20.41 15.93
CA ASN A 120 1.34 21.54 15.76
C ASN A 120 1.20 22.10 14.33
N THR A 121 1.80 21.45 13.33
CA THR A 121 1.60 21.79 11.92
C THR A 121 0.22 21.33 11.44
N THR A 122 -0.28 21.95 10.37
CA THR A 122 -1.57 21.56 9.78
C THR A 122 -1.39 20.32 8.91
N ILE A 123 -2.10 19.24 9.26
CA ILE A 123 -2.09 17.97 8.53
C ILE A 123 -3.49 17.65 7.99
N THR A 124 -3.54 16.82 6.94
CA THR A 124 -4.79 16.27 6.40
C THR A 124 -5.07 14.91 7.06
N ALA A 125 -6.25 14.75 7.65
CA ALA A 125 -6.66 13.52 8.32
C ALA A 125 -8.11 13.16 7.96
N SER A 126 -8.48 11.90 8.20
CA SER A 126 -9.89 11.47 8.12
C SER A 126 -10.71 12.12 9.23
N LYS A 127 -11.88 12.67 8.88
CA LYS A 127 -12.84 13.23 9.83
C LYS A 127 -13.23 12.19 10.88
N LYS A 128 -13.59 10.98 10.46
CA LYS A 128 -13.93 9.88 11.36
C LYS A 128 -12.78 9.55 12.33
N TYR A 129 -11.54 9.53 11.85
CA TYR A 129 -10.37 9.29 12.69
C TYR A 129 -10.19 10.41 13.73
N ALA A 130 -10.29 11.67 13.31
CA ALA A 130 -10.15 12.81 14.19
C ALA A 130 -11.21 12.84 15.30
N GLU A 131 -12.47 12.58 14.95
CA GLU A 131 -13.56 12.49 15.92
C GLU A 131 -13.34 11.36 16.93
N ASN A 132 -12.85 10.21 16.48
CA ASN A 132 -12.53 9.07 17.37
C ASN A 132 -11.37 9.37 18.33
N GLN A 133 -10.34 10.10 17.88
CA GLN A 133 -9.26 10.53 18.76
C GLN A 133 -9.75 11.56 19.78
N ALA A 134 -10.57 12.53 19.34
CA ALA A 134 -11.16 13.54 20.23
C ALA A 134 -12.03 12.90 21.33
N LYS A 135 -12.85 11.88 21.00
CA LYS A 135 -13.62 11.10 21.99
C LYS A 135 -12.75 10.40 23.04
N ARG A 136 -11.48 10.10 22.70
CA ARG A 136 -10.49 9.50 23.60
C ARG A 136 -9.63 10.55 24.33
N GLY A 137 -9.94 11.84 24.17
CA GLY A 137 -9.15 12.94 24.72
C GLY A 137 -7.79 13.12 24.04
N ARG A 138 -7.61 12.59 22.82
CA ARG A 138 -6.34 12.61 22.07
C ARG A 138 -6.43 13.55 20.87
N LYS A 139 -5.30 14.15 20.50
CA LYS A 139 -5.15 14.88 19.23
C LYS A 139 -4.76 13.92 18.11
N VAL A 140 -5.09 14.28 16.87
CA VAL A 140 -4.59 13.61 15.66
C VAL A 140 -3.13 13.97 15.48
N TRP A 141 -2.28 12.99 15.17
CA TRP A 141 -0.88 13.18 14.80
C TRP A 141 -0.46 12.07 13.85
#